data_AF-A0A2V8N2B9-F1
#
_entry.id   AF-A0A2V8N2B9-F1
#
_cell.length_a   1.000
_cell.length_b   1.000
_cell.length_c   1.000
_cell.angle_alpha   90.00
_cell.angle_beta   90.00
_cell.angle_gamma   90.00
#
_symmetry.space_group_name_H-M   'P 1'
#
loop_
_entity.id
_entity.type
_entity.pdbx_description
1 polymer ?
#
loop_
_entity_poly.entity_id
_entity_poly.type
_entity_poly.pdbx_seq_one_letter_code
_entity_poly.pdbx_strand_id
1 'polypeptide(L)'
;PLRISFPIFIANAVDWLNPASASASHLMVKAGQAFRMSLQQPVSHFEVTKPDGTKRDLQLGGETRELVFGDTGLYGIYRLKAGTNDVTFCVNVMDPTESNITPREELSLGRYQKVSASSVKRANLELWRWIAAAGLAVLLFEWWFYHKRTA
;
A
#
# COMPACT_ATOMS: atom_id res chain seq x y z
N PRO A 1 15.91 17.18 -20.43
CA PRO A 1 15.82 16.16 -19.37
C PRO A 1 14.74 16.53 -18.33
N LEU A 2 13.56 15.92 -18.41
CA LEU A 2 12.51 16.08 -17.38
C LEU A 2 12.98 15.38 -16.11
N ARG A 3 13.22 16.14 -15.04
CA ARG A 3 13.59 15.58 -13.74
C ARG A 3 12.40 14.80 -13.20
N ILE A 4 12.53 13.48 -13.10
CA ILE A 4 11.52 12.55 -12.58
C ILE A 4 11.04 12.97 -11.17
N SER A 5 11.86 13.72 -10.44
CA SER A 5 11.54 14.23 -9.10
C SER A 5 10.43 15.27 -9.04
N PHE A 6 10.21 16.07 -10.10
CA PHE A 6 9.24 17.17 -10.04
C PHE A 6 7.78 16.68 -9.99
N PRO A 7 7.33 15.73 -10.85
CA PRO A 7 6.00 15.14 -10.73
C PRO A 7 5.75 14.46 -9.38
N ILE A 8 6.75 13.77 -8.83
CA ILE A 8 6.66 13.11 -7.52
C ILE A 8 6.47 14.13 -6.40
N PHE A 9 7.23 15.23 -6.43
CA PHE A 9 7.09 16.31 -5.45
C PHE A 9 5.69 16.93 -5.49
N ILE A 10 5.16 17.22 -6.69
CA ILE A 10 3.82 17.79 -6.84
C ILE A 10 2.75 16.82 -6.33
N ALA A 11 2.86 15.52 -6.63
CA ALA A 11 1.94 14.51 -6.12
C ALA A 11 1.92 14.47 -4.58
N ASN A 12 3.08 14.45 -3.93
CA ASN A 12 3.18 14.47 -2.47
C ASN A 12 2.67 15.79 -1.86
N ALA A 13 2.95 16.92 -2.50
CA ALA A 13 2.48 18.22 -2.04
C ALA A 13 0.95 18.34 -2.11
N VAL A 14 0.34 17.84 -3.18
CA VAL A 14 -1.12 17.79 -3.34
C VAL A 14 -1.75 16.87 -2.31
N ASP A 15 -1.18 15.69 -2.07
CA ASP A 15 -1.67 14.75 -1.05
C ASP A 15 -1.60 15.35 0.37
N TRP A 16 -0.49 16.03 0.69
CA TRP A 16 -0.30 16.69 1.98
C TRP A 16 -1.24 17.90 2.18
N LEU A 17 -1.51 18.66 1.12
CA LEU A 17 -2.41 19.82 1.17
C LEU A 17 -3.89 19.44 1.13
N ASN A 18 -4.23 18.18 0.86
CA ASN A 18 -5.62 17.74 0.77
C ASN A 18 -6.25 17.66 2.18
N PRO A 19 -7.21 18.55 2.53
CA PRO A 19 -7.80 18.55 3.86
C PRO A 19 -8.60 17.28 4.13
N ALA A 20 -9.16 16.67 3.07
CA ALA A 20 -9.95 15.46 3.18
C ALA A 20 -9.08 14.24 3.52
N SER A 21 -7.86 14.14 2.98
CA SER A 21 -6.92 13.05 3.34
C SER A 21 -6.44 13.20 4.78
N ALA A 22 -6.12 14.42 5.21
CA ALA A 22 -5.76 14.72 6.59
C ALA A 22 -6.89 14.33 7.56
N SER A 23 -8.12 14.82 7.35
CA SER A 23 -9.27 14.46 8.20
C SER A 23 -9.61 12.97 8.17
N ALA A 24 -9.54 12.32 7.00
CA ALA A 24 -9.78 10.87 6.89
C ALA A 24 -8.72 10.05 7.65
N SER A 25 -7.47 10.50 7.67
CA SER A 25 -6.39 9.83 8.42
C SER A 25 -6.63 9.88 9.94
N HIS A 26 -7.20 10.97 10.47
CA HIS A 26 -7.54 11.07 11.89
C HIS A 26 -8.70 10.15 12.30
N LEU A 27 -9.60 9.80 11.36
CA LEU A 27 -10.72 8.89 11.60
C LEU A 27 -10.36 7.41 11.32
N MET A 28 -9.13 7.12 10.92
CA MET A 28 -8.60 5.77 10.77
C MET A 28 -7.53 5.49 11.82
N VAL A 29 -7.86 4.61 12.76
CA VAL A 29 -6.99 4.26 13.88
C VAL A 29 -6.45 2.86 13.69
N LYS A 30 -5.17 2.63 13.98
CA LYS A 30 -4.60 1.29 14.01
C LYS A 30 -5.10 0.54 15.23
N ALA A 31 -5.49 -0.73 15.09
CA ALA A 31 -5.91 -1.57 16.22
C ALA A 31 -4.87 -1.53 17.36
N GLY A 32 -5.34 -1.29 18.58
CA GLY A 32 -4.49 -1.14 19.77
C GLY A 32 -3.89 0.26 19.99
N GLN A 33 -4.07 1.22 19.07
CA GLN A 33 -3.76 2.63 19.33
C GLN A 33 -4.99 3.37 19.88
N ALA A 34 -4.76 4.33 20.77
CA ALA A 34 -5.85 5.14 21.31
C ALA A 34 -6.34 6.15 20.27
N PHE A 35 -7.65 6.21 20.06
CA PHE A 35 -8.29 7.28 19.31
C PHE A 35 -8.25 8.57 20.14
N ARG A 36 -7.86 9.67 19.50
CA ARG A 36 -7.81 10.99 20.14
C ARG A 36 -8.56 12.01 19.30
N MET A 37 -9.36 12.84 19.95
CA MET A 37 -10.10 13.90 19.27
C MET A 37 -10.16 15.15 20.14
N SER A 38 -9.86 16.29 19.52
CA SER A 38 -10.06 17.60 20.15
C SER A 38 -11.53 18.02 20.01
N LEU A 39 -12.12 18.47 21.11
CA LEU A 39 -13.51 18.89 21.20
C LEU A 39 -13.59 20.41 21.20
N GLN A 40 -14.53 20.96 20.43
CA GLN A 40 -14.75 22.42 20.41
C GLN A 40 -15.38 22.94 21.71
N GLN A 41 -16.16 22.10 22.39
CA GLN A 41 -16.81 22.39 23.66
C GLN A 41 -16.43 21.32 24.68
N PRO A 42 -16.18 21.69 25.94
CA PRO A 42 -15.92 20.71 26.98
C PRO A 42 -17.17 19.83 27.17
N VAL A 43 -16.94 18.53 27.32
CA VAL A 43 -18.00 17.55 27.61
C VAL A 43 -17.63 16.78 28.87
N SER A 44 -18.62 16.49 29.70
CA SER A 44 -18.44 15.73 30.95
C SER A 44 -18.61 14.22 30.77
N HIS A 45 -19.16 13.80 29.63
CA HIS A 45 -19.49 12.40 29.34
C HIS A 45 -19.44 12.14 27.83
N PHE A 46 -19.03 10.93 27.46
CA PHE A 46 -19.13 10.44 26.10
C PHE A 46 -19.47 8.94 26.06
N GLU A 47 -20.22 8.55 25.03
CA GLU A 47 -20.58 7.17 24.73
C GLU A 47 -19.85 6.70 23.47
N VAL A 48 -19.20 5.54 23.55
CA VAL A 48 -18.63 4.86 22.38
C VAL A 48 -19.36 3.56 22.14
N THR A 49 -19.95 3.42 20.96
CA THR A 49 -20.49 2.16 20.45
C THR A 49 -19.40 1.45 19.67
N LYS A 50 -19.07 0.23 20.09
CA LYS A 50 -18.08 -0.63 19.47
C LYS A 50 -18.67 -1.40 18.27
N PRO A 51 -17.82 -2.02 17.43
CA PRO A 51 -18.26 -2.83 16.29
C PRO A 51 -19.12 -4.05 16.68
N ASP A 52 -18.94 -4.57 17.91
CA ASP A 52 -19.73 -5.68 18.46
C ASP A 52 -21.11 -5.25 19.00
N GLY A 53 -21.44 -3.96 18.90
CA GLY A 53 -22.67 -3.38 19.42
C GLY A 53 -22.64 -3.05 20.91
N THR A 54 -21.56 -3.38 21.63
CA THR A 54 -21.41 -2.99 23.04
C THR A 54 -21.19 -1.50 23.15
N LYS A 55 -21.76 -0.91 24.20
CA LYS A 55 -21.63 0.51 24.51
C LYS A 55 -20.71 0.70 25.70
N ARG A 56 -19.81 1.67 25.59
CA ARG A 56 -18.93 2.12 26.67
C ARG A 56 -19.25 3.57 26.98
N ASP A 57 -19.80 3.78 28.16
CA ASP A 57 -19.98 5.09 28.77
C ASP A 57 -18.69 5.44 29.54
N LEU A 58 -18.12 6.60 29.25
CA LEU A 58 -16.97 7.13 29.96
C LEU A 58 -17.28 8.55 30.45
N GLN A 59 -17.15 8.72 31.76
CA GLN A 59 -17.28 10.02 32.41
C GLN A 59 -15.90 10.68 32.45
N LEU A 60 -15.80 11.90 31.93
CA LEU A 60 -14.57 12.68 31.96
C LEU A 60 -14.51 13.43 33.30
N GLY A 61 -13.38 13.34 33.98
CA GLY A 61 -13.11 14.11 35.19
C GLY A 61 -12.91 15.59 34.85
N GLY A 62 -13.98 16.37 34.80
CA GLY A 62 -13.96 17.82 34.53
C GLY A 62 -14.13 18.21 33.05
N GLU A 63 -14.09 19.52 32.78
CA GLU A 63 -14.25 20.12 31.44
C GLU A 63 -12.99 19.90 30.57
N THR A 64 -12.80 18.67 30.10
CA THR A 64 -11.66 18.33 29.23
C THR A 64 -12.00 18.59 27.77
N ARG A 65 -11.06 19.19 27.03
CA ARG A 65 -11.18 19.47 25.58
C ARG A 65 -10.58 18.40 24.68
N GLU A 66 -9.98 17.36 25.24
CA GLU A 66 -9.41 16.23 24.50
C GLU A 66 -10.04 14.92 24.98
N LEU A 67 -10.55 14.13 24.03
CA LEU A 67 -11.10 12.82 24.28
C LEU A 67 -10.07 11.76 23.88
N VAL A 68 -9.80 10.82 24.77
CA VAL A 68 -8.92 9.67 24.51
C VAL A 68 -9.69 8.37 24.75
N PHE A 69 -9.74 7.51 23.74
CA PHE A 69 -10.37 6.19 23.83
C PHE A 69 -9.38 5.09 23.45
N GLY A 70 -9.02 4.25 24.42
CA GLY A 70 -8.00 3.20 24.26
C GLY A 70 -8.53 1.79 23.94
N ASP A 71 -9.83 1.55 24.04
CA ASP A 71 -10.45 0.22 23.86
C ASP A 71 -10.74 -0.08 22.38
N THR A 72 -9.68 0.02 21.56
CA THR A 72 -9.65 -0.20 20.10
C THR A 72 -9.13 -1.60 19.75
N GLY A 73 -9.44 -2.59 20.59
CA GLY A 73 -9.00 -3.98 20.40
C GLY A 73 -9.79 -4.75 19.34
N LEU A 74 -10.98 -4.29 18.96
CA LEU A 74 -11.78 -4.86 17.88
C LEU A 74 -11.57 -4.05 16.60
N TYR A 75 -11.48 -4.72 15.47
CA TYR A 75 -11.45 -4.06 14.17
C TYR A 75 -12.88 -3.76 13.70
N GLY A 76 -13.05 -2.64 13.00
CA GLY A 76 -14.34 -2.23 12.45
C GLY A 76 -14.72 -0.79 12.77
N ILE A 77 -16.00 -0.48 12.62
CA ILE A 77 -16.54 0.88 12.74
C ILE A 77 -16.97 1.13 14.19
N TYR A 78 -16.43 2.20 14.77
CA TYR A 78 -16.81 2.71 16.07
C TYR A 78 -17.60 4.01 15.90
N ARG A 79 -18.63 4.20 16.72
CA ARG A 79 -19.40 5.45 16.75
C ARG A 79 -19.29 6.10 18.10
N LEU A 80 -18.81 7.33 18.13
CA LEU A 80 -18.59 8.12 19.31
C LEU A 80 -19.61 9.25 19.37
N LYS A 81 -20.29 9.37 20.51
CA LYS A 81 -21.22 10.45 20.80
C LYS A 81 -20.75 11.22 22.04
N ALA A 82 -20.52 12.51 21.86
CA ALA A 82 -20.06 13.41 22.91
C ALA A 82 -20.81 14.75 22.80
N GLY A 83 -21.87 14.92 23.61
CA GLY A 83 -22.76 16.07 23.52
C GLY A 83 -23.43 16.19 22.15
N THR A 84 -23.14 17.27 21.41
CA THR A 84 -23.61 17.50 20.04
C THR A 84 -22.73 16.86 18.96
N ASN A 85 -21.58 16.28 19.31
CA ASN A 85 -20.69 15.65 18.35
C ASN A 85 -21.04 14.16 18.18
N ASP A 86 -21.33 13.74 16.94
CA ASP A 86 -21.43 12.33 16.53
C ASP A 86 -20.34 12.07 15.50
N VAL A 87 -19.34 11.29 15.89
CA VAL A 87 -18.17 11.01 15.06
C VAL A 87 -18.04 9.51 14.89
N THR A 88 -17.89 9.09 13.63
CA THR A 88 -17.66 7.69 13.29
C THR A 88 -16.19 7.54 12.90
N PHE A 89 -15.48 6.62 13.53
CA PHE A 89 -14.08 6.30 13.22
C PHE A 89 -13.93 4.80 12.98
N CYS A 90 -12.94 4.42 12.17
CA CYS A 90 -12.66 3.05 11.81
C CYS A 90 -11.37 2.59 12.47
N VAL A 91 -11.41 1.42 13.10
CA VAL A 91 -10.21 0.74 13.61
C VAL A 91 -9.82 -0.33 12.61
N ASN A 92 -8.63 -0.20 12.03
CA ASN A 92 -8.12 -1.12 11.02
C ASN A 92 -6.88 -1.87 11.53
N VAL A 93 -6.74 -3.13 11.11
CA VAL A 93 -5.54 -3.95 11.33
C VAL A 93 -4.55 -3.78 10.17
N MET A 94 -5.03 -3.37 8.99
CA MET A 94 -4.20 -3.19 7.80
C MET A 94 -3.15 -2.11 8.01
N ASP A 95 -1.91 -2.45 7.67
CA ASP A 95 -0.80 -1.51 7.64
C ASP A 95 -0.73 -0.85 6.25
N PRO A 96 -0.74 0.50 6.15
CA PRO A 96 -0.56 1.19 4.87
C PRO A 96 0.71 0.78 4.13
N THR A 97 1.73 0.30 4.84
CA THR A 97 2.96 -0.22 4.22
C THR A 97 2.76 -1.58 3.56
N GLU A 98 1.84 -2.40 4.05
CA GLU A 98 1.51 -3.72 3.50
C GLU A 98 0.58 -3.60 2.28
N SER A 99 -0.39 -2.68 2.33
CA SER A 99 -1.30 -2.42 1.21
C SER A 99 -0.65 -1.67 0.03
N ASN A 100 0.56 -1.13 0.21
CA ASN A 100 1.28 -0.44 -0.84
C ASN A 100 1.97 -1.42 -1.80
N ILE A 101 1.26 -1.79 -2.87
CA ILE A 101 1.74 -2.68 -3.93
C ILE A 101 2.61 -1.99 -4.99
N THR A 102 3.05 -0.75 -4.77
CA THR A 102 3.94 -0.05 -5.71
C THR A 102 5.25 -0.84 -5.84
N PRO A 103 5.70 -1.20 -7.05
CA PRO A 103 6.95 -1.93 -7.25
C PRO A 103 8.12 -1.17 -6.62
N ARG A 104 8.87 -1.83 -5.74
CA ARG A 104 10.09 -1.28 -5.12
C ARG A 104 11.29 -2.06 -5.64
N GLU A 105 12.37 -1.35 -5.97
CA GLU A 105 13.61 -1.96 -6.46
C GLU A 105 14.33 -2.78 -5.37
N GLU A 106 14.07 -2.45 -4.10
CA GLU A 106 14.57 -3.17 -2.93
C GLU A 106 13.43 -3.47 -1.96
N LEU A 107 13.27 -4.74 -1.60
CA LEU A 107 12.40 -5.18 -0.51
C LEU A 107 13.28 -5.55 0.68
N SER A 108 13.13 -4.82 1.79
CA SER A 108 13.81 -5.11 3.05
C SER A 108 13.02 -6.16 3.83
N LEU A 109 13.31 -7.44 3.58
CA LEU A 109 12.72 -8.55 4.32
C LEU A 109 13.51 -8.77 5.61
N GLY A 110 13.13 -8.05 6.66
CA GLY A 110 13.73 -8.17 7.98
C GLY A 110 15.19 -7.69 8.05
N ARG A 111 15.91 -8.16 9.08
CA ARG A 111 17.19 -7.57 9.51
C ARG A 111 18.38 -7.91 8.60
N TYR A 112 18.24 -8.84 7.64
CA TYR A 112 19.38 -9.37 6.86
C TYR A 112 19.10 -9.75 5.40
N GLN A 113 17.93 -9.46 4.83
CA GLN A 113 17.66 -9.84 3.44
C GLN A 113 17.23 -8.63 2.61
N LYS A 114 18.23 -8.02 1.96
CA LYS A 114 18.01 -7.14 0.80
C LYS A 114 17.85 -8.02 -0.42
N VAL A 115 16.63 -8.18 -0.90
CA VAL A 115 16.40 -8.76 -2.22
C VAL A 115 16.40 -7.59 -3.20
N SER A 116 17.56 -7.36 -3.82
CA SER A 116 17.65 -6.48 -4.98
C SER A 116 16.88 -7.14 -6.11
N ALA A 117 16.00 -6.39 -6.78
CA ALA A 117 15.40 -6.84 -8.03
C ALA A 117 16.54 -7.25 -8.97
N SER A 118 16.72 -8.57 -9.13
CA SER A 118 17.76 -9.13 -9.98
C SER A 118 17.67 -8.43 -11.32
N SER A 119 18.74 -7.69 -11.64
CA SER A 119 19.14 -7.22 -12.96
C SER A 119 18.34 -7.91 -14.05
N VAL A 120 17.66 -7.11 -14.89
CA VAL A 120 16.98 -7.50 -16.12
C VAL A 120 17.66 -8.73 -16.70
N LYS A 121 17.13 -9.92 -16.37
CA LYS A 121 17.71 -11.16 -16.82
C LYS A 121 17.50 -11.12 -18.33
N ARG A 122 18.58 -10.92 -19.10
CA ARG A 122 18.54 -10.92 -20.57
C ARG A 122 17.81 -12.19 -20.97
N ALA A 123 16.54 -12.01 -21.31
CA ALA A 123 15.64 -13.10 -21.59
C ALA A 123 16.12 -13.73 -22.89
N ASN A 124 16.26 -15.05 -22.85
CA ASN A 124 16.24 -15.94 -24.01
C ASN A 124 17.11 -15.49 -25.19
N LEU A 125 18.39 -15.86 -25.17
CA LEU A 125 19.15 -15.90 -26.42
C LEU A 125 18.47 -16.95 -27.32
N GLU A 126 17.96 -16.51 -28.47
CA GLU A 126 17.20 -17.32 -29.43
C GLU A 126 18.10 -18.36 -30.15
N LEU A 127 18.61 -19.34 -29.41
CA LEU A 127 19.50 -20.40 -29.91
C LEU A 127 18.92 -21.15 -31.10
N TRP A 128 17.59 -21.25 -31.17
CA TRP A 128 16.87 -21.93 -32.25
C TRP A 128 17.16 -21.34 -33.64
N ARG A 129 17.44 -20.03 -33.75
CA ARG A 129 17.76 -19.38 -35.04
C ARG A 129 19.04 -19.92 -35.64
N TRP A 130 20.03 -20.21 -34.80
CA TRP A 130 21.30 -20.79 -35.24
C TRP A 130 21.16 -22.25 -35.66
N ILE A 131 20.33 -23.02 -34.94
CA ILE A 131 20.03 -24.43 -35.29
C ILE A 131 19.28 -24.48 -36.63
N ALA A 132 18.28 -23.62 -36.84
CA ALA A 132 17.54 -23.53 -38.10
C ALA A 132 18.44 -23.12 -39.27
N ALA A 133 19.33 -22.14 -39.07
CA ALA A 133 20.30 -21.73 -40.09
C ALA A 133 21.28 -22.85 -40.47
N ALA A 134 21.76 -23.63 -39.50
CA ALA A 134 22.61 -24.79 -39.74
C ALA A 134 21.87 -25.86 -40.56
N GLY A 135 20.61 -26.17 -40.22
CA GLY A 135 19.79 -27.11 -40.99
C GLY A 135 19.56 -26.65 -42.44
N LEU A 136 19.30 -25.36 -42.65
CA LEU A 136 19.16 -24.78 -43.99
C LEU A 136 20.45 -24.91 -44.81
N ALA A 137 21.62 -24.67 -44.19
CA ALA A 137 22.91 -24.82 -44.86
C ALA A 137 23.17 -26.26 -45.32
N VAL A 138 22.80 -27.26 -44.51
CA VAL A 138 22.91 -28.68 -44.88
C VAL A 138 22.01 -29.00 -46.08
N LEU A 139 20.75 -28.54 -46.07
CA LEU A 139 19.83 -28.74 -47.20
C LEU A 139 20.34 -28.11 -48.50
N LEU A 140 20.88 -26.89 -48.43
CA LEU A 140 21.48 -26.23 -49.58
C LEU A 140 22.72 -26.98 -50.10
N PHE A 141 23.53 -27.51 -49.19
CA PHE A 141 24.71 -28.30 -49.56
C PHE A 141 24.32 -29.62 -50.23
N GLU A 142 23.34 -30.33 -49.69
CA GLU A 142 22.80 -31.54 -50.32
C GLU A 142 22.24 -31.22 -51.71
N TRP A 143 21.41 -30.18 -51.82
CA TRP A 143 20.84 -29.76 -53.10
C TRP A 143 21.92 -29.45 -54.14
N TRP A 144 22.96 -28.68 -53.76
CA TRP A 144 24.07 -28.37 -54.64
C TRP A 144 24.84 -29.62 -55.08
N PHE A 145 25.10 -30.55 -54.16
CA PHE A 145 25.80 -31.80 -54.47
C PHE A 145 25.00 -32.69 -55.42
N TYR A 146 23.69 -32.81 -55.22
CA TYR A 146 22.81 -33.52 -56.14
C TYR A 146 22.79 -32.83 -57.50
N HIS A 147 22.58 -31.52 -57.56
CA HIS A 147 22.54 -30.78 -58.81
C HIS A 147 23.84 -30.90 -59.62
N LYS A 148 25.00 -30.94 -58.94
CA LYS A 148 26.31 -31.17 -59.59
C LYS A 148 26.50 -32.61 -60.10
N ARG A 149 25.79 -33.61 -59.57
CA ARG A 149 25.85 -35.01 -60.05
C ARG A 149 24.86 -35.30 -61.16
N THR A 150 23.81 -34.48 -61.31
CA THR A 150 22.81 -34.62 -62.39
C THR A 150 23.12 -33.79 -63.64
N ALA A 151 24.14 -32.93 -63.59
CA ALA A 151 24.74 -32.25 -64.75
C ALA A 151 26.01 -32.99 -65.18
#